data_AF-N2JDY5-F1
#
_entry.id   AF-N2JDY5-F1
#
_cell.length_a   1.000
_cell.length_b   1.000
_cell.length_c   1.000
_cell.angle_alpha   90.00
_cell.angle_beta   90.00
_cell.angle_gamma   90.00
#
_symmetry.space_group_name_H-M   'P 1'
#
loop_
_entity.id
_entity.type
_entity.pdbx_description
1 polymer ?
#
loop_
_entity_poly.entity_id
_entity_poly.type
_entity_poly.pdbx_seq_one_letter_code
_entity_poly.pdbx_strand_id
1 'polypeptide(L)' 'MEWQPVISHRFKLAEGPFWDELTQALYWVDIVGKKACRLEGGITLNGW' A
#
# COMPACT_ATOMS: atom_id res chain seq x y z
N MET A 1 -17.29 0.82 12.43
CA MET A 1 -15.90 0.95 11.93
C MET A 1 -16.00 0.99 10.42
N GLU A 2 -15.77 2.16 9.82
CA GLU A 2 -15.75 2.31 8.37
C GLU A 2 -14.31 2.21 7.89
N TRP A 3 -14.00 1.13 7.19
CA TRP A 3 -12.67 0.94 6.61
C TRP A 3 -12.56 1.71 5.31
N GLN A 4 -11.56 2.58 5.22
CA GLN A 4 -11.24 3.28 3.98
C GLN A 4 -10.01 2.66 3.32
N PRO A 5 -9.99 2.54 1.98
CA PRO A 5 -8.82 2.05 1.28
C PRO A 5 -7.69 3.08 1.33
N VAL A 6 -6.48 2.62 1.62
CA VAL A 6 -5.26 3.46 1.57
C VAL A 6 -5.00 3.96 0.13
N ILE A 7 -5.31 3.14 -0.87
CA ILE A 7 -5.18 3.49 -2.29
C ILE A 7 -6.40 3.03 -3.07
N SER A 8 -6.84 3.85 -4.04
CA SER A 8 -8.00 3.53 -4.88
C SER A 8 -7.70 2.46 -5.94
N HIS A 9 -6.42 2.28 -6.29
CA HIS A 9 -6.00 1.30 -7.27
C HIS A 9 -6.31 -0.14 -6.81
N ARG A 10 -6.82 -0.96 -7.73
CA ARG A 10 -7.10 -2.38 -7.49
C ARG A 10 -6.06 -3.25 -8.21
N PHE A 11 -5.49 -4.19 -7.47
CA PHE A 11 -4.54 -5.19 -7.98
C PHE A 11 -5.26 -6.48 -8.33
N LYS A 12 -4.64 -7.34 -9.13
CA LYS A 12 -5.23 -8.65 -9.43
C LYS A 12 -5.19 -9.57 -8.21
N LEU A 13 -4.07 -9.59 -7.50
CA LEU A 13 -3.93 -10.26 -6.21
C LEU A 13 -2.83 -9.55 -5.40
N ALA A 14 -3.22 -8.56 -4.61
CA ALA A 14 -2.32 -7.87 -3.69
C ALA A 14 -2.04 -8.73 -2.45
N GLU A 15 -0.77 -8.95 -2.14
CA GLU A 15 -0.33 -9.80 -1.03
C GLU A 15 0.97 -9.30 -0.40
N GLY A 16 1.24 -9.80 0.81
CA GLY A 16 2.49 -9.57 1.53
C GLY A 16 2.79 -8.10 1.86
N PRO A 17 1.87 -7.36 2.52
CA PRO A 17 2.14 -5.99 2.94
C PRO A 17 3.29 -5.96 3.97
N PHE A 18 4.26 -5.09 3.74
CA PHE A 18 5.41 -4.87 4.62
C PHE A 18 5.70 -3.37 4.75
N TRP A 19 5.82 -2.89 5.98
CA TRP A 19 6.18 -1.50 6.27
C TRP A 19 7.67 -1.39 6.59
N ASP A 20 8.38 -0.53 5.84
CA ASP A 20 9.76 -0.17 6.12
C ASP A 20 9.81 1.17 6.85
N GLU A 21 10.14 1.13 8.14
CA GLU A 21 10.23 2.32 8.99
C GLU A 21 11.34 3.29 8.55
N LEU A 22 12.47 2.78 8.04
CA LEU A 22 13.60 3.65 7.68
C LEU A 22 13.27 4.50 6.46
N THR A 23 12.56 3.93 5.48
CA THR A 23 12.17 4.63 4.25
C THR A 23 10.74 5.18 4.29
N GLN A 24 10.01 4.97 5.38
CA GLN A 24 8.60 5.35 5.57
C GLN A 24 7.75 4.96 4.35
N ALA A 25 7.84 3.69 3.97
CA ALA A 25 7.19 3.16 2.77
C ALA A 25 6.50 1.82 3.03
N LEU A 26 5.34 1.66 2.40
CA LEU A 26 4.62 0.40 2.34
C LEU A 26 4.99 -0.34 1.06
N TYR A 27 5.39 -1.60 1.18
CA TYR A 27 5.68 -2.51 0.07
C TYR A 27 4.68 -3.64 0.03
N TRP A 28 4.40 -4.15 -1.17
CA TRP A 28 3.58 -5.35 -1.39
C TRP A 28 3.85 -5.91 -2.79
N VAL A 29 3.28 -7.07 -3.11
CA VAL A 29 3.31 -7.65 -4.45
C VAL A 29 1.90 -7.73 -5.04
N ASP A 30 1.77 -7.51 -6.34
CA ASP A 30 0.64 -8.02 -7.13
C ASP A 30 1.08 -9.33 -7.77
N ILE A 31 0.72 -10.47 -7.17
CA ILE A 31 1.23 -11.80 -7.56
C ILE A 31 0.84 -12.13 -9.00
N VAL A 32 -0.46 -12.01 -9.30
CA VAL A 32 -0.99 -12.32 -10.64
C VAL A 32 -0.60 -11.21 -11.63
N GLY A 33 -0.50 -9.97 -11.17
CA GLY A 33 0.03 -8.86 -11.97
C GLY A 33 1.52 -8.91 -12.23
N LYS A 34 2.27 -9.76 -11.50
CA LYS A 34 3.75 -9.87 -11.54
C LYS A 34 4.44 -8.52 -11.29
N LYS A 35 3.98 -7.78 -10.29
CA LYS A 35 4.55 -6.48 -9.90
C LYS A 35 5.03 -6.48 -8.46
N ALA A 36 6.17 -5.85 -8.23
CA ALA A 36 6.53 -5.32 -6.91
C ALA A 36 6.00 -3.88 -6.82
N CYS A 37 5.36 -3.54 -5.71
CA CYS A 37 4.72 -2.26 -5.51
C CYS A 37 5.27 -1.56 -4.27
N ARG A 38 5.26 -0.24 -4.30
CA ARG A 38 5.73 0.63 -3.22
C ARG A 38 4.83 1.86 -3.15
N LEU A 39 4.44 2.25 -1.95
CA LEU A 39 3.81 3.53 -1.64
C LEU A 39 4.80 4.34 -0.79
N GLU A 40 5.26 5.46 -1.33
CA GLU A 40 6.13 6.41 -0.61
C GLU A 40 5.30 7.39 0.18
N GLY A 41 5.71 7.64 1.43
CA GLY A 41 4.97 8.51 2.33
C GLY A 41 3.66 7.83 2.70
N GLY A 42 3.55 7.40 3.96
CA GLY A 42 2.23 7.14 4.54
C GLY A 42 1.34 8.34 4.19
N ILE A 43 0.11 8.08 3.74
CA ILE A 43 -0.83 9.16 3.39
C ILE A 43 -0.74 10.18 4.53
N THR A 44 -0.21 11.36 4.26
CA THR A 44 -0.49 12.51 5.11
C THR A 44 -1.99 12.69 4.97
N LEU A 45 -2.74 12.06 5.87
CA LEU A 45 -4.12 12.39 6.13
C LEU A 45 -4.07 13.82 6.64
N ASN A 46 -4.11 14.77 5.70
CA ASN A 46 -4.26 16.18 5.99
C ASN A 46 -5.65 16.34 6.61
N GLY A 47 -5.72 16.16 7.92
CA GLY A 47 -6.97 16.10 8.66
C GLY A 47 -7.65 14.75 8.55
N TRP A 48 -8.41 14.43 9.59
CA TRP A 48 -9.35 13.32 9.69
C TRP A 48 -10.23 13.14 8.46
#